data_AF-A0A966TKH4-F1
#
_entry.id   AF-A0A966TKH4-F1
#
_cell.length_a   1.000
_cell.length_b   1.000
_cell.length_c   1.000
_cell.angle_alpha   90.00
_cell.angle_beta   90.00
_cell.angle_gamma   90.00
#
_symmetry.space_group_name_H-M   'P 1'
#
loop_
_entity.id
_entity.type
_entity.pdbx_description
1 polymer ?
#
loop_
_entity_poly.entity_id
_entity_poly.type
_entity_poly.pdbx_seq_one_letter_code
_entity_poly.pdbx_strand_id
1 'polypeptide(L)'
;VAGSVGAMMCWIMGPQQAVTLARACELGVAMQLTNIARDVGEDARIGRVYLPLQWLRDEGIDPDTWLLSPTCTPALQRVVERVLQEADSLYKQSTAGIAHLPRDCRSAIMSANLIYAEIGHQLRRSGMDPVNQRSVVSGKRKLWLLARAWFRSQWVQVQRHQPQPLAGIAYLVDQCQLSAQTLAFEQALLPKPPRIETMLTMFERLEMQRRQAAGQRVNRYL
;
A
#
# COMPACT_ATOMS: atom_id res chain seq x y z
N VAL A 1 0.62 -2.34 -8.07
CA VAL A 1 1.96 -1.83 -7.69
C VAL A 1 2.14 -1.68 -6.18
N ALA A 2 1.24 -1.01 -5.43
CA ALA A 2 1.49 -0.78 -4.00
C ALA A 2 1.13 -1.96 -3.08
N GLY A 3 0.14 -2.79 -3.43
CA GLY A 3 -0.18 -4.00 -2.68
C GLY A 3 1.00 -4.99 -2.58
N SER A 4 1.78 -5.14 -3.65
CA SER A 4 3.01 -5.94 -3.65
C SER A 4 4.09 -5.39 -2.72
N VAL A 5 4.20 -4.06 -2.56
CA VAL A 5 5.11 -3.47 -1.55
C VAL A 5 4.64 -3.84 -0.14
N GLY A 6 3.34 -3.77 0.12
CA GLY A 6 2.75 -4.26 1.38
C GLY A 6 3.10 -5.72 1.66
N ALA A 7 2.99 -6.58 0.65
CA ALA A 7 3.38 -8.00 0.74
C ALA A 7 4.87 -8.19 1.09
N MET A 8 5.76 -7.49 0.39
CA MET A 8 7.21 -7.53 0.65
C MET A 8 7.54 -7.06 2.07
N MET A 9 6.94 -5.96 2.53
CA MET A 9 7.17 -5.46 3.89
C MET A 9 6.68 -6.44 4.96
N CYS A 10 5.53 -7.09 4.73
CA CYS A 10 5.01 -8.13 5.62
C CYS A 10 6.01 -9.29 5.78
N TRP A 11 6.60 -9.73 4.66
CA TRP A 11 7.61 -10.78 4.63
C TRP A 11 8.88 -10.40 5.39
N ILE A 12 9.41 -9.19 5.16
CA ILE A 12 10.60 -8.68 5.87
C ILE A 12 10.36 -8.60 7.39
N MET A 13 9.15 -8.22 7.80
CA MET A 13 8.79 -8.11 9.22
C MET A 13 8.57 -9.46 9.88
N GLY A 14 8.30 -10.51 9.11
CA GLY A 14 8.24 -11.91 9.56
C GLY A 14 6.88 -12.61 9.46
N PRO A 15 5.72 -11.94 9.65
CA PRO A 15 4.42 -12.60 9.50
C PRO A 15 4.13 -13.03 8.06
N GLN A 16 3.68 -14.26 7.88
CA GLN A 16 3.34 -14.85 6.57
C GLN A 16 1.90 -15.41 6.51
N GLN A 17 1.10 -15.14 7.55
CA GLN A 17 -0.30 -15.55 7.60
C GLN A 17 -1.12 -14.76 6.55
N ALA A 18 -2.05 -15.43 5.87
CA ALA A 18 -2.93 -14.83 4.84
C ALA A 18 -3.53 -13.50 5.30
N VAL A 19 -4.07 -13.50 6.52
CA VAL A 19 -4.76 -12.35 7.10
C VAL A 19 -3.81 -11.17 7.21
N THR A 20 -2.63 -11.34 7.81
CA THR A 20 -1.65 -10.26 7.97
C THR A 20 -1.16 -9.75 6.62
N LEU A 21 -0.94 -10.67 5.67
CA LEU A 21 -0.52 -10.32 4.32
C LEU A 21 -1.57 -9.49 3.59
N ALA A 22 -2.84 -9.90 3.66
CA ALA A 22 -3.96 -9.17 3.07
C ALA A 22 -4.04 -7.75 3.65
N ARG A 23 -3.98 -7.60 4.97
CA ARG A 23 -4.01 -6.29 5.65
C ARG A 23 -2.81 -5.42 5.26
N ALA A 24 -1.63 -6.00 5.06
CA ALA A 24 -0.44 -5.27 4.59
C ALA A 24 -0.60 -4.80 3.14
N CYS A 25 -1.16 -5.65 2.26
CA CYS A 25 -1.46 -5.28 0.88
C CYS A 25 -2.47 -4.14 0.81
N GLU A 26 -3.56 -4.22 1.59
CA GLU A 26 -4.58 -3.17 1.69
C GLU A 26 -4.02 -1.84 2.17
N LEU A 27 -3.10 -1.85 3.14
CA LEU A 27 -2.40 -0.65 3.57
C LEU A 27 -1.63 -0.01 2.40
N GLY A 28 -0.93 -0.83 1.62
CA GLY A 28 -0.24 -0.37 0.41
C GLY A 28 -1.23 0.23 -0.62
N VAL A 29 -2.37 -0.41 -0.84
CA VAL A 29 -3.42 0.12 -1.74
C VAL A 29 -3.97 1.44 -1.21
N ALA A 30 -4.27 1.56 0.09
CA ALA A 30 -4.74 2.80 0.71
C ALA A 30 -3.77 3.97 0.49
N MET A 31 -2.47 3.72 0.68
CA MET A 31 -1.41 4.70 0.42
C MET A 31 -1.36 5.11 -1.05
N GLN A 32 -1.56 4.17 -1.98
CA GLN A 32 -1.59 4.48 -3.40
C GLN A 32 -2.81 5.32 -3.78
N LEU A 33 -3.99 4.99 -3.26
CA LEU A 33 -5.20 5.80 -3.48
C LEU A 33 -5.02 7.22 -2.93
N THR A 34 -4.34 7.35 -1.79
CA THR A 34 -4.00 8.67 -1.23
C THR A 34 -3.04 9.45 -2.13
N ASN A 35 -2.03 8.79 -2.72
CA ASN A 35 -1.15 9.43 -3.69
C ASN A 35 -1.93 9.89 -4.93
N ILE A 36 -2.78 9.04 -5.49
CA ILE A 36 -3.65 9.37 -6.64
C ILE A 36 -4.53 10.58 -6.32
N ALA A 37 -5.14 10.62 -5.14
CA ALA A 37 -6.00 11.74 -4.73
C ALA A 37 -5.23 13.05 -4.47
N ARG A 38 -4.01 12.96 -3.94
CA ARG A 38 -3.17 14.14 -3.62
C ARG A 38 -2.52 14.76 -4.84
N ASP A 39 -2.02 13.93 -5.76
CA ASP A 39 -1.09 14.35 -6.82
C ASP A 39 -1.79 14.58 -8.18
N VAL A 40 -3.13 14.72 -8.21
CA VAL A 40 -3.95 14.91 -9.44
C VAL A 40 -3.38 15.97 -10.39
N GLY A 41 -3.05 17.17 -9.88
CA GLY A 41 -2.49 18.24 -10.71
C GLY A 41 -1.08 17.97 -11.21
N GLU A 42 -0.25 17.33 -10.38
CA GLU A 42 1.12 16.95 -10.76
C GLU A 42 1.11 15.88 -11.86
N ASP A 43 0.24 14.87 -11.71
CA ASP A 43 0.06 13.82 -12.70
C ASP A 43 -0.47 14.39 -14.02
N ALA A 44 -1.43 15.33 -13.96
CA ALA A 44 -1.97 15.98 -15.14
C ALA A 44 -0.91 16.81 -15.89
N ARG A 45 0.00 17.50 -15.18
CA ARG A 45 1.11 18.25 -15.77
C ARG A 45 2.04 17.40 -16.63
N ILE A 46 2.18 16.12 -16.30
CA ILE A 46 2.97 15.15 -17.08
C ILE A 46 2.10 14.32 -18.04
N GLY A 47 0.86 14.76 -18.31
CA GLY A 47 -0.06 14.15 -19.26
C GLY A 47 -0.68 12.84 -18.77
N ARG A 48 -0.84 12.65 -17.45
CA ARG A 48 -1.37 11.41 -16.87
C ARG A 48 -2.60 11.65 -16.02
N VAL A 49 -3.52 10.67 -16.04
CA VAL A 49 -4.67 10.61 -15.13
C VAL A 49 -4.71 9.22 -14.49
N TYR A 50 -4.65 9.16 -13.17
CA TYR A 50 -4.82 7.93 -12.40
C TYR A 50 -6.14 7.83 -11.66
N LEU A 51 -6.95 8.90 -11.66
CA LEU A 51 -8.32 8.83 -11.15
C LEU A 51 -9.13 7.82 -11.98
N PRO A 52 -10.09 7.10 -11.37
CA PRO A 52 -10.92 6.15 -12.10
C PRO A 52 -11.70 6.85 -13.23
N LEU A 53 -11.38 6.50 -14.48
CA LEU A 53 -11.93 7.17 -15.67
C LEU A 53 -13.47 7.08 -15.72
N GLN A 54 -14.04 5.96 -15.29
CA GLN A 54 -15.49 5.83 -15.21
C GLN A 54 -16.10 6.83 -14.24
N TRP A 55 -15.49 7.06 -13.06
CA TRP A 55 -16.01 8.00 -12.08
C TRP A 55 -15.90 9.45 -12.56
N LEU A 56 -14.85 9.78 -13.33
CA LEU A 56 -14.78 11.08 -14.00
C LEU A 56 -15.95 11.26 -14.97
N ARG A 57 -16.20 10.26 -15.83
CA ARG A 57 -17.30 10.29 -16.81
C ARG A 57 -18.67 10.35 -16.14
N ASP A 58 -18.88 9.61 -15.06
CA ASP A 58 -20.12 9.63 -14.26
C ASP A 58 -20.43 11.04 -13.72
N GLU A 59 -19.39 11.83 -13.44
CA GLU A 59 -19.46 13.23 -13.00
C GLU A 59 -19.42 14.24 -14.17
N GLY A 60 -19.50 13.77 -15.41
CA GLY A 60 -19.52 14.59 -16.62
C GLY A 60 -18.15 15.13 -17.05
N ILE A 61 -17.05 14.57 -16.54
CA ILE A 61 -15.68 14.96 -16.88
C ILE A 61 -15.14 13.99 -17.94
N ASP A 62 -14.89 14.51 -19.15
CA ASP A 62 -14.11 13.79 -20.14
C ASP A 62 -12.61 13.87 -19.79
N PRO A 63 -11.93 12.73 -19.51
CA PRO A 63 -10.54 12.76 -19.05
C PRO A 63 -9.56 13.36 -20.06
N ASP A 64 -9.75 13.08 -21.35
CA ASP A 64 -8.86 13.53 -22.42
C ASP A 64 -8.97 15.05 -22.61
N THR A 65 -10.19 15.59 -22.61
CA THR A 65 -10.43 17.04 -22.64
C THR A 65 -9.94 17.72 -21.36
N TRP A 66 -10.21 17.14 -20.20
CA TRP A 66 -9.79 17.71 -18.91
C TRP A 66 -8.27 17.79 -18.79
N LEU A 67 -7.53 16.82 -19.34
CA LEU A 67 -6.07 16.83 -19.36
C LEU A 67 -5.46 18.03 -20.12
N LEU A 68 -6.16 18.55 -21.13
CA LEU A 68 -5.70 19.72 -21.90
C LEU A 68 -5.75 21.02 -21.09
N SER A 69 -6.69 21.10 -20.14
CA SER A 69 -6.83 22.25 -19.25
C SER A 69 -7.34 21.80 -17.87
N PRO A 70 -6.44 21.24 -17.02
CA PRO A 70 -6.83 20.69 -15.73
C PRO A 70 -7.37 21.78 -14.81
N THR A 71 -8.61 21.60 -14.36
CA THR A 71 -9.28 22.54 -13.45
C THR A 71 -9.92 21.79 -12.29
N CYS A 72 -9.85 22.38 -11.10
CA CYS A 72 -10.51 21.85 -9.91
C CYS A 72 -11.98 22.30 -9.89
N THR A 73 -12.87 21.47 -10.40
CA THR A 73 -14.32 21.70 -10.36
C THR A 73 -14.97 20.93 -9.21
N PRO A 74 -16.17 21.33 -8.72
CA PRO A 74 -16.90 20.55 -7.72
C PRO A 74 -17.16 19.09 -8.14
N ALA A 75 -17.28 18.82 -9.45
CA ALA A 75 -17.38 17.48 -10.00
C ALA A 75 -16.10 16.66 -9.74
N LEU A 76 -14.92 17.24 -10.01
CA LEU A 76 -13.64 16.59 -9.73
C LEU A 76 -13.47 16.33 -8.23
N GLN A 77 -13.89 17.28 -7.38
CA GLN A 77 -13.80 17.14 -5.92
C GLN A 77 -14.61 15.93 -5.41
N ARG A 78 -15.78 15.65 -5.99
CA ARG A 78 -16.59 14.46 -5.65
C ARG A 78 -15.87 13.16 -6.03
N VAL A 79 -15.23 13.11 -7.19
CA VAL A 79 -14.43 11.94 -7.61
C VAL A 79 -13.26 11.73 -6.65
N VAL A 80 -12.53 12.79 -6.31
CA VAL A 80 -11.39 12.74 -5.38
C VAL A 80 -11.85 12.33 -3.98
N GLU A 81 -12.97 12.87 -3.50
CA GLU A 81 -13.55 12.49 -2.21
C GLU A 81 -13.91 11.00 -2.19
N ARG A 82 -14.51 10.47 -3.26
CA ARG A 82 -14.81 9.04 -3.37
C ARG A 82 -13.54 8.19 -3.31
N VAL A 83 -12.45 8.61 -3.96
CA VAL A 83 -11.15 7.91 -3.87
C VAL A 83 -10.61 7.94 -2.44
N LEU A 84 -10.72 9.08 -1.74
CA LEU A 84 -10.30 9.18 -0.34
C LEU A 84 -11.15 8.31 0.59
N GLN A 85 -12.45 8.16 0.33
CA GLN A 85 -13.33 7.27 1.10
C GLN A 85 -12.92 5.80 0.97
N GLU A 86 -12.55 5.36 -0.24
CA GLU A 86 -11.99 4.01 -0.43
C GLU A 86 -10.67 3.85 0.32
N ALA A 87 -9.79 4.86 0.28
CA ALA A 87 -8.54 4.84 1.04
C ALA A 87 -8.80 4.76 2.56
N ASP A 88 -9.74 5.55 3.08
CA ASP A 88 -10.11 5.58 4.50
C ASP A 88 -10.65 4.22 4.98
N SER A 89 -11.48 3.57 4.15
CA SER A 89 -11.97 2.21 4.41
C SER A 89 -10.81 1.23 4.53
N LEU A 90 -9.85 1.27 3.60
CA LEU A 90 -8.69 0.40 3.62
C LEU A 90 -7.72 0.70 4.77
N TYR A 91 -7.54 1.97 5.17
CA TYR A 91 -6.75 2.31 6.38
C TYR A 91 -7.36 1.71 7.64
N LYS A 92 -8.70 1.75 7.75
CA LYS A 92 -9.44 1.15 8.88
C LYS A 92 -9.34 -0.37 8.88
N GLN A 93 -9.46 -1.01 7.72
CA GLN A 93 -9.34 -2.47 7.60
C GLN A 93 -7.91 -2.95 7.91
N SER A 94 -6.91 -2.31 7.31
CA SER A 94 -5.49 -2.66 7.50
C SER A 94 -5.01 -2.52 8.95
N THR A 95 -5.66 -1.66 9.77
CA THR A 95 -5.28 -1.50 11.18
C THR A 95 -5.41 -2.81 11.98
N ALA A 96 -6.34 -3.70 11.60
CA ALA A 96 -6.51 -5.00 12.23
C ALA A 96 -5.29 -5.91 12.04
N GLY A 97 -4.52 -5.72 10.96
CA GLY A 97 -3.29 -6.45 10.68
C GLY A 97 -2.13 -6.09 11.62
N ILE A 98 -2.13 -4.87 12.19
CA ILE A 98 -1.01 -4.36 13.00
C ILE A 98 -0.81 -5.19 14.27
N ALA A 99 -1.89 -5.74 14.85
CA ALA A 99 -1.79 -6.60 16.02
C ALA A 99 -1.06 -7.93 15.78
N HIS A 100 -0.99 -8.37 14.52
CA HIS A 100 -0.27 -9.58 14.13
C HIS A 100 1.22 -9.35 13.89
N LEU A 101 1.67 -8.09 13.88
CA LEU A 101 3.09 -7.77 13.70
C LEU A 101 3.88 -7.98 15.01
N PRO A 102 5.19 -8.27 14.90
CA PRO A 102 6.13 -8.19 16.02
C PRO A 102 6.08 -6.82 16.71
N ARG A 103 6.23 -6.78 18.05
CA ARG A 103 6.04 -5.57 18.87
C ARG A 103 6.93 -4.40 18.44
N ASP A 104 8.15 -4.68 18.01
CA ASP A 104 9.15 -3.72 17.52
C ASP A 104 8.72 -3.01 16.22
N CYS A 105 7.82 -3.61 15.43
CA CYS A 105 7.36 -3.06 14.15
C CYS A 105 6.04 -2.29 14.24
N ARG A 106 5.23 -2.53 15.29
CA ARG A 106 3.85 -2.05 15.37
C ARG A 106 3.74 -0.53 15.35
N SER A 107 4.58 0.15 16.13
CA SER A 107 4.57 1.61 16.21
C SER A 107 4.94 2.26 14.89
N ALA A 108 5.91 1.69 14.16
CA ALA A 108 6.34 2.17 12.85
C ALA A 108 5.23 2.01 11.79
N ILE A 109 4.60 0.85 11.71
CA ILE A 109 3.51 0.61 10.74
C ILE A 109 2.26 1.43 11.10
N MET A 110 1.92 1.53 12.38
CA MET A 110 0.83 2.40 12.83
C MET A 110 1.11 3.87 12.49
N SER A 111 2.35 4.31 12.64
CA SER A 111 2.76 5.68 12.26
C SER A 111 2.60 5.91 10.77
N ALA A 112 3.06 4.99 9.94
CA ALA A 112 2.91 5.08 8.49
C ALA A 112 1.43 5.15 8.08
N ASN A 113 0.58 4.27 8.64
CA ASN A 113 -0.87 4.31 8.43
C ASN A 113 -1.47 5.68 8.78
N LEU A 114 -1.21 6.19 9.99
CA LEU A 114 -1.78 7.45 10.46
C LEU A 114 -1.27 8.67 9.68
N ILE A 115 0.03 8.74 9.37
CA ILE A 115 0.63 9.86 8.63
C ILE A 115 0.11 9.89 7.19
N TYR A 116 -0.04 8.74 6.54
CA TYR A 116 -0.56 8.70 5.18
C TYR A 116 -2.06 9.03 5.13
N ALA A 117 -2.89 8.47 6.03
CA ALA A 117 -4.30 8.84 6.12
C ALA A 117 -4.50 10.35 6.38
N GLU A 118 -3.62 10.96 7.16
CA GLU A 118 -3.66 12.40 7.44
C GLU A 118 -3.51 13.28 6.19
N ILE A 119 -2.85 12.80 5.12
CA ILE A 119 -2.76 13.52 3.85
C ILE A 119 -4.16 13.75 3.27
N GLY A 120 -5.01 12.73 3.26
CA GLY A 120 -6.39 12.83 2.80
C GLY A 120 -7.21 13.77 3.68
N HIS A 121 -7.05 13.70 5.00
CA HIS A 121 -7.69 14.65 5.92
C HIS A 121 -7.19 16.08 5.76
N GLN A 122 -5.92 16.27 5.37
CA GLN A 122 -5.37 17.59 5.07
C GLN A 122 -5.98 18.16 3.79
N LEU A 123 -6.10 17.33 2.74
CA LEU A 123 -6.72 17.71 1.48
C LEU A 123 -8.17 18.18 1.67
N ARG A 124 -8.94 17.47 2.51
CA ARG A 124 -10.29 17.88 2.92
C ARG A 124 -10.31 19.22 3.65
N ARG A 125 -9.36 19.47 4.56
CA ARG A 125 -9.26 20.73 5.32
C ARG A 125 -8.82 21.92 4.47
N SER A 126 -8.06 21.69 3.40
CA SER A 126 -7.59 22.74 2.50
C SER A 126 -8.53 23.03 1.33
N GLY A 127 -9.78 22.56 1.39
CA GLY A 127 -10.80 22.87 0.39
C GLY A 127 -10.84 21.92 -0.82
N MET A 128 -10.24 20.73 -0.73
CA MET A 128 -10.30 19.68 -1.77
C MET A 128 -9.79 20.14 -3.14
N ASP A 129 -8.66 20.85 -3.18
CA ASP A 129 -8.03 21.29 -4.44
C ASP A 129 -6.68 20.59 -4.70
N PRO A 130 -6.68 19.34 -5.21
CA PRO A 130 -5.45 18.62 -5.54
C PRO A 130 -4.86 19.01 -6.90
N VAL A 131 -5.53 19.90 -7.66
CA VAL A 131 -5.04 20.36 -8.97
C VAL A 131 -4.04 21.48 -8.77
N ASN A 132 -4.39 22.48 -7.95
CA ASN A 132 -3.55 23.66 -7.76
C ASN A 132 -2.60 23.54 -6.57
N GLN A 133 -2.94 22.71 -5.58
CA GLN A 133 -2.19 22.63 -4.33
C GLN A 133 -1.86 21.20 -3.96
N ARG A 134 -0.60 20.97 -3.59
CA ARG A 134 -0.16 19.68 -3.07
C ARG A 134 -0.34 19.63 -1.55
N SER A 135 -1.21 18.74 -1.07
CA SER A 135 -1.44 18.56 0.36
C SER A 135 -0.25 17.90 1.07
N VAL A 136 0.28 18.58 2.10
CA VAL A 136 1.40 18.08 2.92
C VAL A 136 1.06 18.11 4.41
N VAL A 137 1.52 17.09 5.13
CA VAL A 137 1.36 17.03 6.59
C VAL A 137 2.51 17.77 7.27
N SER A 138 2.18 18.75 8.13
CA SER A 138 3.17 19.56 8.84
C SER A 138 4.01 18.73 9.82
N GLY A 139 5.23 19.18 10.12
CA GLY A 139 6.13 18.49 11.06
C GLY A 139 5.52 18.30 12.45
N LYS A 140 4.84 19.33 12.98
CA LYS A 140 4.14 19.27 14.27
C LYS A 140 3.03 18.20 14.27
N ARG A 141 2.27 18.11 13.17
CA ARG A 141 1.22 17.11 13.02
C ARG A 141 1.79 15.70 12.90
N LYS A 142 2.88 15.51 12.15
CA LYS A 142 3.61 14.22 12.10
C LYS A 142 4.06 13.80 13.50
N LEU A 143 4.66 14.70 14.28
CA LEU A 143 5.11 14.40 15.64
C LEU A 143 3.94 13.95 16.54
N TRP A 144 2.81 14.65 16.47
CA TRP A 144 1.61 14.24 17.21
C TRP A 144 1.09 12.87 16.78
N LEU A 145 1.08 12.58 15.48
CA LEU A 145 0.67 11.28 14.96
C LEU A 145 1.63 10.15 15.36
N LEU A 146 2.94 10.42 15.42
CA LEU A 146 3.94 9.48 15.92
C LEU A 146 3.70 9.14 17.39
N ALA A 147 3.48 10.16 18.23
CA ALA A 147 3.16 9.94 19.64
C ALA A 147 1.88 9.10 19.79
N ARG A 148 0.81 9.49 19.07
CA ARG A 148 -0.46 8.75 19.05
C ARG A 148 -0.28 7.30 18.57
N ALA A 149 0.52 7.08 17.53
CA ALA A 149 0.81 5.75 17.00
C ALA A 149 1.53 4.88 18.05
N TRP A 150 2.52 5.45 18.72
CA TRP A 150 3.27 4.76 19.78
C TRP A 150 2.32 4.28 20.89
N PHE A 151 1.50 5.17 21.45
CA PHE A 151 0.52 4.80 22.47
C PHE A 151 -0.47 3.76 21.95
N ARG A 152 -1.10 3.99 20.80
CA ARG A 152 -2.10 3.07 20.24
C ARG A 152 -1.52 1.67 19.95
N SER A 153 -0.25 1.59 19.57
CA SER A 153 0.41 0.32 19.26
C SER A 153 0.63 -0.57 20.47
N GLN A 154 0.66 -0.02 21.69
CA GLN A 154 0.76 -0.80 22.93
C GLN A 154 -0.54 -1.53 23.27
N TRP A 155 -1.69 -1.02 22.79
CA TRP A 155 -3.03 -1.51 23.14
C TRP A 155 -3.76 -2.15 21.95
N VAL A 156 -3.06 -2.37 20.83
CA VAL A 156 -3.68 -2.96 19.65
C VAL A 156 -3.99 -4.44 19.93
N GLN A 157 -5.26 -4.79 19.79
CA GLN A 157 -5.75 -6.15 20.00
C GLN A 157 -6.03 -6.84 18.67
N VAL A 158 -5.81 -8.16 18.66
CA VAL A 158 -6.20 -9.00 17.52
C VAL A 158 -7.72 -9.07 17.45
N GLN A 159 -8.29 -8.60 16.35
CA GLN A 159 -9.72 -8.70 16.12
C GLN A 159 -10.08 -10.13 15.71
N ARG A 160 -11.11 -10.69 16.37
CA ARG A 160 -11.61 -12.05 16.10
C ARG A 160 -12.35 -12.16 14.76
N HIS A 161 -12.98 -11.08 14.31
CA HIS A 161 -13.67 -11.02 13.03
C HIS A 161 -12.89 -10.10 12.09
N GLN A 162 -12.48 -10.62 10.94
CA GLN A 162 -11.69 -9.91 9.96
C GLN A 162 -12.57 -9.67 8.73
N PRO A 163 -12.66 -8.43 8.22
CA PRO A 163 -13.40 -8.18 6.98
C PRO A 163 -12.76 -8.94 5.82
N GLN A 164 -13.58 -9.33 4.84
CA GLN A 164 -13.10 -9.99 3.63
C GLN A 164 -12.04 -9.12 2.95
N PRO A 165 -10.91 -9.70 2.51
CA PRO A 165 -9.91 -8.97 1.77
C PRO A 165 -10.45 -8.38 0.46
N LEU A 166 -9.83 -7.28 0.01
CA LEU A 166 -10.12 -6.71 -1.30
C LEU A 166 -9.89 -7.77 -2.40
N ALA A 167 -10.90 -7.99 -3.25
CA ALA A 167 -10.80 -9.00 -4.33
C ALA A 167 -9.58 -8.78 -5.24
N GLY A 168 -9.22 -7.52 -5.51
CA GLY A 168 -8.07 -7.15 -6.33
C GLY A 168 -6.71 -7.56 -5.78
N ILE A 169 -6.60 -7.97 -4.51
CA ILE A 169 -5.36 -8.49 -3.91
C ILE A 169 -5.40 -10.00 -3.65
N ALA A 170 -6.54 -10.66 -3.86
CA ALA A 170 -6.72 -12.07 -3.52
C ALA A 170 -5.67 -12.96 -4.19
N TYR A 171 -5.49 -12.80 -5.51
CA TYR A 171 -4.46 -13.54 -6.25
C TYR A 171 -3.05 -13.35 -5.67
N LEU A 172 -2.67 -12.11 -5.32
CA LEU A 172 -1.36 -11.83 -4.75
C LEU A 172 -1.19 -12.53 -3.38
N VAL A 173 -2.21 -12.47 -2.53
CA VAL A 173 -2.21 -13.11 -1.21
C VAL A 173 -2.05 -14.62 -1.36
N ASP A 174 -2.83 -15.25 -2.24
CA ASP A 174 -2.79 -16.69 -2.50
C ASP A 174 -1.40 -17.14 -2.97
N GLN A 175 -0.81 -16.43 -3.94
CA GLN A 175 0.52 -16.76 -4.46
C GLN A 175 1.62 -16.63 -3.39
N CYS A 176 1.55 -15.60 -2.57
CA CYS A 176 2.47 -15.44 -1.45
C CYS A 176 2.31 -16.54 -0.38
N GLN A 177 1.09 -17.01 -0.11
CA GLN A 177 0.88 -18.14 0.81
C GLN A 177 1.47 -19.44 0.28
N LEU A 178 1.23 -19.77 -0.99
CA LEU A 178 1.82 -20.94 -1.65
C LEU A 178 3.34 -20.90 -1.60
N SER A 179 3.91 -19.73 -1.86
CA SER A 179 5.36 -19.50 -1.80
C SER A 179 5.91 -19.68 -0.38
N ALA A 180 5.22 -19.14 0.63
CA ALA A 180 5.60 -19.27 2.03
C ALA A 180 5.57 -20.73 2.51
N GLN A 181 4.57 -21.52 2.10
CA GLN A 181 4.50 -22.94 2.41
C GLN A 181 5.67 -23.73 1.80
N THR A 182 6.01 -23.43 0.54
CA THR A 182 7.14 -24.06 -0.16
C THR A 182 8.47 -23.71 0.53
N LEU A 183 8.68 -22.45 0.89
CA LEU A 183 9.89 -22.00 1.58
C LEU A 183 9.99 -22.52 3.02
N ALA A 184 8.86 -22.64 3.72
CA ALA A 184 8.83 -23.22 5.06
C ALA A 184 9.22 -24.71 5.04
N PHE A 185 8.84 -25.45 3.99
CA PHE A 185 9.29 -26.82 3.77
C PHE A 185 10.82 -26.90 3.58
N GLU A 186 11.41 -25.96 2.83
CA GLU A 186 12.87 -25.91 2.62
C GLU A 186 13.66 -25.39 3.84
N GLN A 187 13.10 -24.45 4.60
CA GLN A 187 13.78 -23.79 5.73
C GLN A 187 13.66 -24.51 7.07
N ALA A 188 12.89 -25.60 7.16
CA ALA A 188 12.69 -26.34 8.41
C ALA A 188 13.99 -26.91 9.04
N LEU A 189 15.11 -26.85 8.33
CA LEU A 189 16.42 -27.38 8.73
C LEU A 189 17.46 -26.32 9.15
N LEU A 190 17.15 -25.01 9.11
CA LEU A 190 18.14 -23.95 9.38
C LEU A 190 17.64 -22.86 10.34
N PRO A 191 18.51 -22.31 11.21
CA PRO A 191 18.17 -21.16 12.05
C PRO A 191 17.82 -19.95 11.19
N LYS A 192 16.77 -19.20 11.57
CA LYS A 192 16.38 -17.98 10.86
C LYS A 192 17.47 -16.90 11.02
N PRO A 193 18.11 -16.44 9.94
CA PRO A 193 19.09 -15.37 10.02
C PRO A 193 18.39 -14.03 10.40
N PRO A 194 19.14 -13.00 10.83
CA PRO A 194 18.61 -11.66 11.04
C PRO A 194 17.90 -11.10 9.79
N ARG A 195 17.02 -10.11 9.98
CA ARG A 195 16.10 -9.62 8.91
C ARG A 195 16.81 -9.14 7.64
N ILE A 196 17.97 -8.48 7.77
CA ILE A 196 18.74 -7.99 6.62
C ILE A 196 19.37 -9.14 5.84
N GLU A 197 19.98 -10.11 6.54
CA GLU A 197 20.53 -11.30 5.90
C GLU A 197 19.45 -12.11 5.20
N THR A 198 18.28 -12.27 5.82
CA THR A 198 17.11 -12.92 5.19
C THR A 198 16.74 -12.24 3.87
N MET A 199 16.73 -10.90 3.83
CA MET A 199 16.44 -10.13 2.62
C MET A 199 17.51 -10.32 1.54
N LEU A 200 18.79 -10.28 1.91
CA LEU A 200 19.91 -10.47 0.99
C LEU A 200 19.91 -11.88 0.39
N THR A 201 19.74 -12.92 1.21
CA THR A 201 19.64 -14.31 0.74
C THR A 201 18.45 -14.51 -0.20
N MET A 202 17.32 -13.83 0.06
CA MET A 202 16.16 -13.88 -0.84
C MET A 202 16.50 -13.27 -2.21
N PHE A 203 17.19 -12.13 -2.25
CA PHE A 203 17.62 -11.51 -3.50
C PHE A 203 18.64 -12.35 -4.27
N GLU A 204 19.64 -12.92 -3.57
CA GLU A 204 20.62 -13.82 -4.18
C GLU A 204 19.97 -15.05 -4.80
N ARG A 205 19.01 -15.69 -4.13
CA ARG A 205 18.26 -16.82 -4.69
C ARG A 205 17.48 -16.41 -5.95
N LEU A 206 16.79 -15.27 -5.91
CA LEU A 206 16.07 -14.73 -7.06
C LEU A 206 16.98 -14.47 -8.25
N GLU A 207 18.18 -13.94 -7.99
CA GLU A 207 19.18 -13.71 -9.02
C GLU A 207 19.71 -15.03 -9.61
N MET A 208 19.99 -16.03 -8.76
CA MET A 208 20.40 -17.36 -9.21
C MET A 208 19.32 -18.04 -10.07
N GLN A 209 18.05 -17.98 -9.65
CA GLN A 209 16.93 -18.52 -10.43
C GLN A 209 16.77 -17.81 -11.78
N ARG A 210 16.91 -16.47 -11.81
CA ARG A 210 16.89 -15.70 -13.07
C ARG A 210 18.02 -16.09 -13.99
N ARG A 211 19.24 -16.25 -13.46
CA ARG A 211 20.42 -16.70 -14.23
C ARG A 211 20.24 -18.12 -14.77
N GLN A 212 19.68 -19.04 -13.97
CA GLN A 212 19.37 -20.41 -14.41
C GLN A 212 18.30 -20.43 -15.51
N ALA A 213 17.21 -19.66 -15.36
CA ALA A 213 16.17 -19.55 -16.38
C ALA A 213 16.68 -18.89 -17.68
N ALA A 214 17.59 -17.91 -17.57
CA ALA A 214 18.26 -17.32 -18.73
C ALA A 214 19.20 -18.31 -19.43
N GLY A 215 20.00 -19.07 -18.68
CA GLY A 215 20.87 -20.12 -19.23
C GLY A 215 20.11 -21.27 -19.91
N GLN A 216 18.98 -21.69 -19.33
CA GLN A 216 18.10 -22.70 -19.95
C GLN A 216 17.42 -22.21 -21.24
N ARG A 217 17.19 -20.91 -21.40
CA ARG A 217 16.67 -20.32 -22.64
C ARG A 217 17.71 -20.30 -23.76
N VAL A 218 18.98 -20.07 -23.45
CA VAL A 218 20.07 -20.11 -24.44
C VAL A 218 20.30 -21.53 -24.96
N ASN A 219 20.17 -22.54 -24.10
CA ASN A 219 20.35 -23.95 -24.47
C ASN A 219 19.15 -24.59 -25.19
N ARG A 220 18.05 -23.85 -25.42
CA ARG A 220 16.86 -24.32 -26.15
C ARG A 220 16.85 -23.93 -27.63
N TYR A 221 17.85 -23.17 -28.08
CA TYR A 221 18.01 -22.69 -29.46
C TYR A 221 19.37 -23.12 -30.08
N LEU A 222 20.05 -24.08 -29.45
CA LEU A 222 21.17 -24.85 -30.01
C LEU A 222 20.72 -26.30 -30.15
#